data_AF-A0A914MS07-F1
#
_entry.id   AF-A0A914MS07-F1
#
_cell.length_a   1.000
_cell.length_b   1.000
_cell.length_c   1.000
_cell.angle_alpha   90.00
_cell.angle_beta   90.00
_cell.angle_gamma   90.00
#
_symmetry.space_group_name_H-M   'P 1'
#
loop_
_entity.id
_entity.type
_entity.pdbx_description
1 polymer ?
#
loop_
_entity_poly.entity_id
_entity_poly.type
_entity_poly.pdbx_seq_one_letter_code
_entity_poly.pdbx_strand_id
1 'polypeptide(L)'
;MWIKIININGEITSFNWIKNYDKLRNAKQSNGLIFIRNGSFFQGFILRLFDSNLFGLRFASNVSPKDVKGENYGTNLLLIADENFTKIETKRIGSIGDGSSGYTAFQFLPESNDEIIVAIKAKEYKGEPIATNISVFRHSDGKFLIEDENVDYKYKFEGLSFY
;
A
#
# COMPACT_ATOMS: atom_id res chain seq x y z
N MET A 1 -15.49 8.53 3.07
CA MET A 1 -14.51 7.51 3.52
C MET A 1 -14.19 7.78 4.97
N TRP A 2 -14.20 6.74 5.80
CA TRP A 2 -14.10 6.83 7.25
C TRP A 2 -13.03 5.87 7.75
N ILE A 3 -12.33 6.24 8.82
CA ILE A 3 -11.50 5.32 9.59
C ILE A 3 -12.15 5.05 10.95
N LYS A 4 -11.76 3.94 11.58
CA LYS A 4 -12.12 3.61 12.96
C LYS A 4 -10.85 3.70 13.80
N ILE A 5 -10.92 4.39 14.93
CA ILE A 5 -9.88 4.36 15.96
C ILE A 5 -10.45 3.55 17.12
N ILE A 6 -9.74 2.49 17.48
CA ILE A 6 -10.10 1.57 18.56
C ILE A 6 -8.99 1.68 19.60
N ASN A 7 -9.32 2.07 20.83
CA ASN A 7 -8.33 2.14 21.90
C ASN A 7 -8.17 0.78 22.61
N ILE A 8 -7.24 0.72 23.57
CA ILE A 8 -6.95 -0.51 24.33
C ILE A 8 -8.14 -1.03 25.15
N ASN A 9 -9.13 -0.19 25.45
CA ASN A 9 -10.35 -0.56 26.16
C ASN A 9 -11.45 -1.04 25.20
N GLY A 10 -11.18 -1.05 23.89
CA GLY A 10 -12.14 -1.41 22.85
C GLY A 10 -13.13 -0.30 22.50
N GLU A 11 -12.93 0.93 22.98
CA GLU A 11 -13.79 2.06 22.62
C GLU A 11 -13.55 2.45 21.16
N ILE A 12 -14.65 2.63 20.41
CA ILE A 12 -14.60 2.85 18.97
C ILE A 12 -15.04 4.28 18.66
N THR A 13 -14.17 5.01 17.97
CA THR A 13 -14.47 6.33 17.41
C THR A 13 -14.34 6.30 15.89
N SER A 14 -15.15 7.11 15.21
CA SER A 14 -15.20 7.16 13.75
C SER A 14 -14.82 8.54 13.25
N PHE A 15 -13.85 8.61 12.34
CA PHE A 15 -13.38 9.88 11.79
C PHE A 15 -13.57 9.94 10.28
N ASN A 16 -14.09 11.07 9.80
CA ASN A 16 -14.22 11.31 8.37
C ASN A 16 -12.85 11.66 7.79
N TRP A 17 -12.34 10.80 6.92
CA TRP A 17 -11.01 10.91 6.34
C TRP A 17 -11.01 11.30 4.87
N ILE A 18 -12.16 11.71 4.30
CA ILE A 18 -12.28 12.07 2.88
C ILE A 18 -11.16 13.03 2.45
N LYS A 19 -10.97 14.12 3.20
CA LYS A 19 -9.94 15.13 2.88
C LYS A 19 -8.52 14.57 2.91
N ASN A 20 -8.21 13.65 3.83
CA ASN A 20 -6.87 13.08 3.96
C ASN A 20 -6.56 12.15 2.78
N TYR A 21 -7.52 11.31 2.40
CA TYR A 21 -7.39 10.48 1.20
C TYR A 21 -7.34 11.29 -0.10
N ASP A 22 -8.04 12.42 -0.17
CA ASP A 22 -7.95 13.33 -1.32
C ASP A 22 -6.57 14.01 -1.40
N LYS A 23 -5.93 14.32 -0.28
CA LYS A 23 -4.55 14.82 -0.26
C LYS A 23 -3.55 13.75 -0.74
N LEU A 24 -3.65 12.52 -0.23
CA LEU A 24 -2.82 11.39 -0.68
C LEU A 24 -2.94 11.13 -2.18
N ARG A 25 -4.18 11.23 -2.70
CA ARG A 25 -4.47 11.14 -4.12
C ARG A 25 -3.71 12.19 -4.93
N ASN A 26 -3.82 13.45 -4.53
CA ASN A 26 -3.28 14.58 -5.26
C ASN A 26 -1.75 14.63 -5.21
N ALA A 27 -1.13 14.00 -4.22
CA ALA A 27 0.34 13.89 -4.12
C ALA A 27 0.96 12.96 -5.19
N LYS A 28 0.14 12.10 -5.84
CA LYS A 28 0.56 11.33 -7.01
C LYS A 28 0.63 12.28 -8.20
N GLN A 29 1.81 12.48 -8.82
CA GLN A 29 2.01 13.29 -10.04
C GLN A 29 1.35 12.69 -11.31
N SER A 30 0.15 12.13 -11.18
CA SER A 30 -0.64 11.67 -12.32
C SER A 30 -2.10 11.96 -12.01
N ASN A 31 -2.78 12.61 -12.96
CA ASN A 31 -4.22 12.89 -12.98
C ASN A 31 -5.08 11.61 -12.93
N GLY A 32 -4.98 10.82 -11.87
CA GLY A 32 -5.71 9.57 -11.64
C GLY A 32 -6.78 9.78 -10.57
N LEU A 33 -8.04 9.75 -11.00
CA LEU A 33 -9.21 9.82 -10.13
C LEU A 33 -9.24 8.62 -9.17
N ILE A 34 -9.38 8.87 -7.87
CA ILE A 34 -9.64 7.83 -6.85
C ILE A 34 -11.12 7.91 -6.47
N PHE A 35 -11.91 6.90 -6.82
CA PHE A 35 -13.27 6.75 -6.30
C PHE A 35 -13.40 5.38 -5.66
N ILE A 36 -14.08 5.34 -4.51
CA ILE A 36 -14.92 4.20 -4.13
C ILE A 36 -16.30 4.77 -3.79
N ARG A 37 -17.23 4.68 -4.76
CA ARG A 37 -18.63 4.23 -4.58
C ARG A 37 -19.22 4.01 -5.98
N ASN A 38 -19.74 2.80 -6.21
CA ASN A 38 -20.28 2.30 -7.48
C ASN A 38 -19.29 2.25 -8.66
N GLY A 39 -18.39 1.26 -8.62
CA GLY A 39 -17.77 0.73 -9.83
C GLY A 39 -16.37 1.23 -10.15
N SER A 40 -15.59 1.60 -9.13
CA SER A 40 -14.16 1.89 -9.24
C SER A 40 -13.43 1.34 -8.02
N PHE A 41 -12.48 0.43 -8.23
CA PHE A 41 -11.88 -0.39 -7.16
C PHE A 41 -10.55 0.18 -6.69
N PHE A 42 -10.46 0.47 -5.39
CA PHE A 42 -9.21 0.56 -4.63
C PHE A 42 -9.32 -0.44 -3.48
N GLN A 43 -8.34 -1.33 -3.34
CA GLN A 43 -8.24 -2.21 -2.19
C GLN A 43 -6.87 -2.00 -1.58
N GLY A 44 -6.82 -1.56 -0.32
CA GLY A 44 -5.60 -1.47 0.50
C GLY A 44 -4.84 -0.15 0.44
N PHE A 45 -4.89 0.60 1.54
CA PHE A 45 -3.74 1.37 2.01
C PHE A 45 -3.29 0.66 3.28
N ILE A 46 -2.01 0.35 3.41
CA ILE A 46 -1.47 -0.05 4.71
C ILE A 46 -1.01 1.24 5.36
N LEU A 47 -1.66 1.60 6.47
CA LEU A 47 -1.40 2.81 7.24
C LEU A 47 -0.62 2.38 8.50
N ARG A 48 0.57 2.96 8.72
CA ARG A 48 1.23 2.92 10.03
C ARG A 48 1.42 4.35 10.53
N LEU A 49 0.96 4.63 11.75
CA LEU A 49 0.98 5.94 12.39
C LEU A 49 2.16 5.99 13.38
N PHE A 50 3.15 6.85 13.13
CA PHE A 50 4.14 7.36 14.09
C PHE A 50 4.34 8.86 13.80
N ASP A 51 5.40 9.52 14.29
CA ASP A 51 5.70 10.96 14.04
C ASP A 51 5.65 11.36 12.54
N SER A 52 5.72 10.38 11.64
CA SER A 52 5.24 10.48 10.26
C SER A 52 4.30 9.31 9.90
N ASN A 53 3.32 9.58 9.06
CA ASN A 53 2.36 8.60 8.55
C ASN A 53 2.89 7.96 7.27
N LEU A 54 3.18 6.65 7.29
CA LEU A 54 3.61 5.92 6.08
C LEU A 54 2.46 5.13 5.43
N PHE A 55 2.37 5.22 4.10
CA PHE A 55 1.35 4.56 3.29
C PHE A 55 1.97 3.71 2.17
N GLY A 56 1.76 2.40 2.26
CA GLY A 56 1.98 1.48 1.16
C GLY A 56 0.73 1.41 0.28
N LEU A 57 0.86 1.75 -1.00
CA LEU A 57 -0.24 1.61 -1.97
C LEU A 57 -0.27 0.19 -2.53
N ARG A 58 -1.43 -0.46 -2.45
CA ARG A 58 -1.65 -1.77 -3.04
C ARG A 58 -1.95 -1.70 -4.54
N PHE A 59 -2.69 -0.68 -4.97
CA PHE A 59 -3.11 -0.47 -6.36
C PHE A 59 -3.12 1.03 -6.72
N ALA A 60 -2.68 1.40 -7.93
CA ALA A 60 -2.72 2.80 -8.38
C ALA A 60 -2.92 2.95 -9.90
N SER A 61 -4.17 3.06 -10.35
CA SER A 61 -4.51 3.30 -11.77
C SER A 61 -4.72 4.78 -12.11
N ASN A 62 -4.55 5.14 -13.39
CA ASN A 62 -4.93 6.45 -13.96
C ASN A 62 -6.17 6.35 -14.86
N VAL A 63 -6.76 5.16 -14.99
CA VAL A 63 -7.84 4.87 -15.92
C VAL A 63 -9.13 4.61 -15.14
N SER A 64 -10.23 5.15 -15.66
CA SER A 64 -11.59 4.89 -15.17
C SER A 64 -11.85 3.38 -15.16
N PRO A 65 -12.32 2.79 -14.05
CA PRO A 65 -12.51 1.34 -13.92
C PRO A 65 -13.53 0.69 -14.86
N LYS A 66 -14.36 1.49 -15.54
CA LYS A 66 -15.21 0.99 -16.64
C LYS A 66 -14.40 0.69 -17.91
N ASP A 67 -13.24 1.32 -18.03
CA ASP A 67 -12.40 1.32 -19.23
C ASP A 67 -11.13 0.49 -19.04
N VAL A 68 -10.92 -0.07 -17.84
CA VAL A 68 -9.76 -0.93 -17.60
C VAL A 68 -10.02 -2.34 -18.09
N LYS A 69 -9.28 -2.73 -19.12
CA LYS A 69 -9.22 -4.11 -19.61
C LYS A 69 -8.08 -4.84 -18.90
N GLY A 70 -8.36 -5.54 -17.79
CA GLY A 70 -7.40 -6.45 -17.12
C GLY A 70 -7.36 -6.35 -15.59
N GLU A 71 -6.50 -7.16 -14.97
CA GLU A 71 -6.23 -7.23 -13.51
C GLU A 71 -4.84 -6.73 -13.09
N ASN A 72 -4.06 -6.15 -14.02
CA ASN A 72 -2.69 -5.69 -13.76
C ASN A 72 -2.66 -4.27 -13.15
N TYR A 73 -3.05 -4.16 -11.88
CA TYR A 73 -3.16 -2.89 -11.15
C TYR A 73 -2.04 -2.62 -10.15
N GLY A 74 -1.10 -3.56 -10.02
CA GLY A 74 0.02 -3.50 -9.09
C GLY A 74 0.74 -2.16 -9.17
N THR A 75 1.22 -1.66 -8.04
CA THR A 75 1.97 -0.41 -8.00
C THR A 75 3.23 -0.54 -7.18
N ASN A 76 4.21 0.27 -7.51
CA ASN A 76 5.46 0.39 -6.78
C ASN A 76 5.57 1.74 -6.05
N LEU A 77 4.43 2.41 -5.84
CA LEU A 77 4.39 3.73 -5.20
C LEU A 77 4.38 3.60 -3.67
N LEU A 78 5.26 4.38 -3.04
CA LEU A 78 5.31 4.60 -1.61
C LEU A 78 4.92 6.07 -1.34
N LEU A 79 3.94 6.29 -0.48
CA LEU A 79 3.53 7.62 -0.04
C LEU A 79 3.93 7.81 1.42
N ILE A 80 4.63 8.89 1.73
CA ILE A 80 5.04 9.24 3.09
C ILE A 80 4.40 10.59 3.42
N ALA A 81 3.51 10.66 4.39
CA ALA A 81 2.87 11.89 4.81
C ALA A 81 3.28 12.27 6.23
N ASP A 82 3.24 13.56 6.56
CA ASP A 82 3.25 13.97 7.95
C ASP A 82 1.90 13.66 8.64
N GLU A 83 1.86 13.82 9.96
CA GLU A 83 0.68 13.57 10.81
C GLU A 83 -0.60 14.29 10.31
N ASN A 84 -0.43 15.47 9.70
CA ASN A 84 -1.50 16.36 9.25
C ASN A 84 -1.79 16.28 7.73
N PHE A 85 -1.08 15.41 7.01
CA PHE A 85 -1.12 15.30 5.55
C PHE A 85 -0.91 16.66 4.86
N THR A 86 -0.06 17.52 5.40
CA THR A 86 0.33 18.80 4.79
C THR A 86 1.55 18.64 3.90
N LYS A 87 2.43 17.72 4.25
CA LYS A 87 3.56 17.28 3.43
C LYS A 87 3.35 15.83 3.06
N ILE A 88 3.40 15.54 1.76
CA ILE A 88 3.29 14.17 1.23
C ILE A 88 4.41 13.99 0.21
N GLU A 89 5.30 13.05 0.48
CA GLU A 89 6.33 12.58 -0.41
C GLU A 89 5.85 11.34 -1.17
N THR A 90 6.12 11.32 -2.47
CA THR A 90 5.79 10.19 -3.35
C THR A 90 7.08 9.61 -3.92
N LYS A 91 7.34 8.33 -3.66
CA LYS A 91 8.49 7.59 -4.20
C LYS A 91 8.04 6.38 -5.00
N ARG A 92 8.92 5.92 -5.88
CA ARG A 92 8.81 4.60 -6.52
C ARG A 92 9.87 3.68 -5.93
N ILE A 93 9.47 2.48 -5.52
CA ILE A 93 10.31 1.52 -4.83
C ILE A 93 10.36 0.24 -5.67
N GLY A 94 11.54 -0.06 -6.22
CA GLY A 94 11.75 -1.26 -7.04
C GLY A 94 10.96 -1.24 -8.36
N SER A 95 10.80 -2.41 -8.97
CA SER A 95 10.09 -2.57 -10.24
C SER A 95 8.60 -2.87 -10.04
N ILE A 96 7.76 -2.40 -10.96
CA ILE A 96 6.33 -2.77 -11.05
C ILE A 96 6.13 -4.16 -11.65
N GLY A 97 7.15 -4.74 -12.29
CA GLY A 97 7.05 -6.03 -12.98
C GLY A 97 6.04 -6.02 -14.12
N ASP A 98 5.27 -7.10 -14.25
CA ASP A 98 4.13 -7.24 -15.16
C ASP A 98 2.86 -6.51 -14.67
N GLY A 99 2.92 -5.90 -13.48
CA GLY A 99 1.81 -5.21 -12.83
C GLY A 99 0.76 -6.13 -12.21
N SER A 100 0.96 -7.45 -12.16
CA SER A 100 -0.04 -8.39 -11.61
C SER A 100 0.01 -8.51 -10.09
N SER A 101 1.05 -7.96 -9.44
CA SER A 101 1.30 -8.08 -8.00
C SER A 101 1.18 -6.74 -7.29
N GLY A 102 0.46 -6.69 -6.17
CA GLY A 102 0.26 -5.46 -5.38
C GLY A 102 0.59 -5.66 -3.90
N TYR A 103 1.12 -4.63 -3.23
CA TYR A 103 1.46 -4.69 -1.82
C TYR A 103 0.23 -4.94 -0.94
N THR A 104 0.25 -5.97 -0.08
CA THR A 104 -0.90 -6.35 0.75
C THR A 104 -0.69 -6.10 2.24
N ALA A 105 0.56 -6.14 2.72
CA ALA A 105 0.94 -5.71 4.06
C ALA A 105 2.40 -5.23 4.09
N PHE A 106 2.74 -4.42 5.09
CA PHE A 106 4.14 -4.10 5.42
C PHE A 106 4.27 -3.84 6.92
N GLN A 107 5.49 -3.96 7.44
CA GLN A 107 5.90 -3.48 8.75
C GLN A 107 7.31 -2.90 8.69
N PHE A 108 7.64 -1.98 9.60
CA PHE A 108 9.05 -1.64 9.84
C PHE A 108 9.74 -2.78 10.57
N LEU A 109 10.96 -3.08 10.18
CA LEU A 109 11.80 -4.03 10.89
C LEU A 109 12.08 -3.47 12.30
N PRO A 110 11.82 -4.22 13.39
CA PRO A 110 12.15 -3.77 14.74
C PRO A 110 13.62 -3.36 14.85
N GLU A 111 13.90 -2.36 15.70
CA GLU A 111 15.25 -1.84 15.95
C GLU A 111 15.96 -1.23 14.71
N SER A 112 15.23 -1.00 13.61
CA SER A 112 15.78 -0.35 12.40
C SER A 112 15.61 1.18 12.36
N ASN A 113 15.13 1.80 13.45
CA ASN A 113 14.73 3.21 13.49
C ASN A 113 13.75 3.58 12.37
N ASP A 114 12.81 2.68 12.09
CA ASP A 114 11.82 2.78 11.01
C ASP A 114 12.40 2.94 9.59
N GLU A 115 13.72 2.75 9.40
CA GLU A 115 14.37 2.91 8.09
C GLU A 115 14.09 1.73 7.15
N ILE A 116 13.95 0.51 7.69
CA ILE A 116 13.81 -0.72 6.93
C ILE A 116 12.36 -1.19 6.95
N ILE A 117 11.79 -1.42 5.77
CA ILE A 117 10.45 -1.98 5.57
C ILE A 117 10.58 -3.43 5.13
N VAL A 118 9.80 -4.30 5.77
CA VAL A 118 9.46 -5.63 5.26
C VAL A 118 8.04 -5.57 4.71
N ALA A 119 7.86 -5.94 3.45
CA ALA A 119 6.58 -5.85 2.77
C ALA A 119 6.26 -7.14 2.03
N ILE A 120 4.97 -7.42 1.87
CA ILE A 120 4.47 -8.52 1.06
C ILE A 120 3.62 -7.99 -0.09
N LYS A 121 3.76 -8.61 -1.27
CA LYS A 121 2.91 -8.41 -2.44
C LYS A 121 2.17 -9.70 -2.74
N ALA A 122 0.89 -9.61 -3.08
CA ALA A 122 0.14 -10.75 -3.56
C ALA A 122 -0.21 -10.59 -5.04
N LYS A 123 -0.17 -11.71 -5.77
CA LYS A 123 -0.65 -11.84 -7.15
C LYS A 123 -2.04 -12.47 -7.13
N GLU A 124 -2.99 -11.78 -7.75
CA GLU A 124 -4.33 -12.29 -8.05
C GLU A 124 -4.58 -12.04 -9.52
N TYR A 125 -4.32 -13.02 -10.37
CA TYR A 125 -4.55 -12.92 -11.81
C TYR A 125 -5.37 -14.12 -12.29
N LYS A 126 -6.46 -13.87 -12.99
CA LYS A 126 -7.35 -14.92 -13.54
C LYS A 126 -6.59 -16.03 -14.26
N GLY A 127 -6.68 -17.23 -13.69
CA GLY A 127 -6.09 -18.45 -14.24
C GLY A 127 -4.64 -18.72 -13.83
N GLU A 128 -4.00 -17.78 -13.11
CA GLU A 128 -2.66 -18.00 -12.55
C GLU A 128 -2.70 -18.43 -11.08
N PRO A 129 -1.70 -19.20 -10.62
CA PRO A 129 -1.57 -19.53 -9.21
C PRO A 129 -1.47 -18.26 -8.37
N ILE A 130 -2.28 -18.20 -7.31
CA ILE A 130 -2.13 -17.20 -6.27
C ILE A 130 -0.73 -17.35 -5.67
N ALA A 131 -0.03 -16.24 -5.53
CA ALA A 131 1.31 -16.21 -4.96
C ALA A 131 1.44 -14.99 -4.06
N THR A 132 2.24 -15.12 -3.01
CA THR A 132 2.73 -14.00 -2.23
C THR A 132 4.25 -13.94 -2.36
N ASN A 133 4.79 -12.75 -2.52
CA ASN A 133 6.22 -12.48 -2.44
C ASN A 133 6.49 -11.56 -1.26
N ILE A 134 7.64 -11.74 -0.60
CA ILE A 134 8.16 -10.88 0.45
C ILE A 134 9.37 -10.10 -0.08
N SER A 135 9.52 -8.85 0.33
CA SER A 135 10.71 -8.05 0.06
C SER A 135 11.08 -7.19 1.26
N VAL A 136 12.36 -6.81 1.31
CA VAL A 136 12.92 -5.96 2.36
C VAL A 136 13.68 -4.81 1.71
N PHE A 137 13.35 -3.58 2.05
CA PHE A 137 13.97 -2.40 1.46
C PHE A 137 14.02 -1.22 2.42
N ARG A 138 14.93 -0.28 2.15
CA ARG A 138 15.04 1.00 2.84
C ARG A 138 14.12 2.03 2.23
N HIS A 139 13.35 2.75 3.04
CA HIS A 139 12.40 3.74 2.52
C HIS A 139 13.03 5.10 2.21
N SER A 140 14.19 5.43 2.79
CA SER A 140 14.88 6.70 2.55
C SER A 140 15.41 6.77 1.11
N ASP A 141 16.05 5.70 0.64
CA ASP A 141 16.72 5.63 -0.66
C ASP A 141 16.13 4.58 -1.63
N GLY A 142 15.18 3.77 -1.17
CA GLY A 142 14.52 2.75 -1.99
C GLY A 142 15.38 1.52 -2.29
N LYS A 143 16.53 1.36 -1.62
CA LYS A 143 17.42 0.20 -1.85
C LYS A 143 16.81 -1.07 -1.25
N PHE A 144 16.69 -2.11 -2.08
CA PHE A 144 16.31 -3.44 -1.63
C PHE A 144 17.50 -4.13 -0.95
N LEU A 145 17.22 -4.73 0.21
CA LEU A 145 18.10 -5.66 0.93
C LEU A 145 17.78 -7.10 0.53
N ILE A 146 16.49 -7.37 0.29
CA ILE A 146 15.96 -8.62 -0.26
C ILE A 146 14.94 -8.22 -1.33
N GLU A 147 15.19 -8.61 -2.58
CA GLU A 147 14.26 -8.43 -3.70
C GLU A 147 12.97 -9.25 -3.47
N ASP A 148 12.00 -9.16 -4.37
CA ASP A 148 10.76 -9.95 -4.24
C ASP A 148 11.07 -11.47 -4.30
N GLU A 149 10.96 -12.16 -3.16
CA GLU A 149 11.12 -13.61 -3.02
C GLU A 149 9.77 -14.28 -2.75
N ASN A 150 9.48 -15.39 -3.42
CA ASN A 150 8.24 -16.12 -3.19
C ASN A 150 8.24 -16.75 -1.79
N VAL A 151 7.15 -16.63 -1.05
CA VAL A 151 7.01 -17.33 0.24
C VAL A 151 6.71 -18.83 0.09
N ASP A 152 6.86 -19.42 -1.10
CA ASP A 152 6.66 -20.85 -1.42
C ASP A 152 5.28 -21.40 -1.04
N TYR A 153 4.24 -20.56 -1.10
CA TYR A 153 2.86 -20.94 -0.87
C TYR A 153 1.93 -20.43 -1.96
N LYS A 154 0.97 -21.27 -2.35
CA LYS A 154 -0.10 -20.92 -3.30
C LYS A 154 -1.26 -20.19 -2.61
N TYR A 155 -0.93 -19.26 -1.72
CA TYR A 155 -1.88 -18.50 -0.93
C TYR A 155 -1.56 -17.02 -1.00
N LYS A 156 -2.61 -16.23 -0.81
CA LYS A 156 -2.53 -14.80 -0.66
C LYS A 156 -2.47 -14.47 0.83
N PHE A 157 -1.39 -13.84 1.24
CA PHE A 157 -1.28 -13.25 2.57
C PHE A 157 -1.62 -11.75 2.49
N GLU A 158 -2.40 -11.29 3.45
CA GLU A 158 -2.79 -9.87 3.60
C GLU A 158 -2.36 -9.28 4.95
N GLY A 159 -1.54 -10.00 5.71
CA GLY A 159 -1.02 -9.57 7.00
C GLY A 159 0.43 -9.99 7.17
N LEU A 160 1.19 -9.13 7.83
CA LEU A 160 2.58 -9.34 8.21
C LEU A 160 2.74 -8.78 9.62
N SER A 161 3.34 -9.55 10.54
CA SER A 161 3.69 -9.07 11.88
C SER A 161 4.92 -9.74 12.45
N PHE A 162 5.72 -8.96 13.16
CA PHE A 162 6.68 -9.46 14.13
C PHE A 162 5.96 -9.77 15.45
N TYR A 163 6.36 -10.84 16.13
CA TYR A 163 5.79 -11.33 17.38
C TYR A 163 6.88 -11.88 18.30
#